data_AF-D4AZB0-F1
#
_entry.id   AF-D4AZB0-F1
#
_cell.length_a   1.000
_cell.length_b   1.000
_cell.length_c   1.000
_cell.angle_alpha   90.00
_cell.angle_beta   90.00
_cell.angle_gamma   90.00
#
_symmetry.space_group_name_H-M   'P 1'
#
loop_
_entity.id
_entity.type
_entity.pdbx_description
1 polymer ?
#
loop_
_entity_poly.entity_id
_entity_poly.type
_entity_poly.pdbx_seq_one_letter_code
_entity_poly.pdbx_strand_id
1 'polypeptide(L)'
;MPLRFVALKSFANILLSFALTIKQVAEAFKSQPRIADFLYCSAGGNHAENGFFLDLQPAQLDSCMKNNYYSTAYAAKAMLDIWVKNDKTPIAINETPKKYGPNIRKIVFINSAAAFLGLPGSVAYTPDTLRFEVLRHNSPTTTYTIHIAFPADFISPGFVLEQDTKPNLTKRIQGTNVPTFSELEKKFPSSEKVALGIIARVEKGDFIICEDSLAASLLFTNMTGLSPKRGFGIVDSLMTVVMGWFVVPILRRRWESMCREDSSH
;
A
#
# COMPACT_ATOMS: atom_id res chain seq x y z
N MET A 1 -13.61 6.63 23.71
CA MET A 1 -14.50 5.59 23.13
C MET A 1 -13.60 4.58 22.46
N PRO A 2 -13.60 3.28 22.84
CA PRO A 2 -12.60 2.36 22.31
C PRO A 2 -12.87 2.18 20.81
N LEU A 3 -11.88 2.51 19.98
CA LEU A 3 -11.82 2.08 18.59
C LEU A 3 -11.89 0.55 18.61
N ARG A 4 -13.10 0.01 18.41
CA ARG A 4 -13.31 -1.44 18.29
C ARG A 4 -12.71 -1.87 16.96
N PHE A 5 -11.40 -2.12 17.00
CA PHE A 5 -10.68 -2.85 15.96
C PHE A 5 -11.38 -4.20 15.77
N VAL A 6 -12.10 -4.31 14.66
CA VAL A 6 -12.29 -5.61 14.03
C VAL A 6 -11.04 -5.81 13.16
N ALA A 7 -9.90 -6.04 13.80
CA ALA A 7 -8.86 -6.84 13.17
C ALA A 7 -9.47 -8.24 13.11
N LEU A 8 -10.17 -8.56 12.02
CA LEU A 8 -10.74 -9.88 11.80
C LEU A 8 -9.59 -10.89 11.80
N LYS A 9 -9.32 -11.46 12.97
CA LYS A 9 -8.58 -12.73 13.16
C LYS A 9 -9.15 -13.85 12.27
N SER A 10 -10.35 -13.69 11.72
CA SER A 10 -10.98 -14.64 10.80
C SER A 10 -10.63 -14.44 9.32
N PHE A 11 -9.88 -13.39 8.93
CA PHE A 11 -9.46 -13.22 7.54
C PHE A 11 -8.25 -14.11 7.15
N ALA A 12 -7.61 -14.75 8.14
CA ALA A 12 -6.54 -15.72 7.89
C ALA A 12 -7.00 -16.94 7.06
N ASN A 13 -8.30 -17.27 7.06
CA ASN A 13 -8.85 -18.37 6.26
C ASN A 13 -9.57 -17.94 4.98
N ILE A 14 -9.69 -16.64 4.70
CA ILE A 14 -10.26 -16.13 3.42
C ILE A 14 -9.16 -15.52 2.53
N LEU A 15 -8.00 -15.16 3.09
CA LEU A 15 -6.83 -14.65 2.37
C LEU A 15 -5.90 -15.74 1.79
N LEU A 16 -6.35 -17.00 1.76
CA LEU A 16 -5.59 -18.12 1.17
C LEU A 16 -6.11 -18.58 -0.20
N SER A 17 -6.85 -17.73 -0.93
CA SER A 17 -7.16 -18.01 -2.34
C SER A 17 -6.73 -16.86 -3.23
N PHE A 18 -5.61 -17.07 -3.91
CA PHE A 18 -5.10 -16.27 -5.02
C PHE A 18 -6.02 -16.34 -6.25
N ALA A 19 -7.32 -16.06 -6.13
CA ALA A 19 -8.25 -16.05 -7.27
C ALA A 19 -9.65 -15.48 -6.97
N LEU A 20 -9.84 -14.63 -5.94
CA LEU A 20 -11.18 -14.10 -5.69
C LEU A 20 -11.58 -13.11 -6.80
N THR A 21 -12.65 -13.46 -7.51
CA THR A 21 -13.34 -12.56 -8.43
C THR A 21 -13.99 -11.43 -7.63
N ILE A 22 -14.24 -10.30 -8.29
CA ILE A 22 -14.93 -9.16 -7.68
C ILE A 22 -16.30 -9.52 -7.07
N LYS A 23 -16.98 -10.54 -7.62
CA LYS A 23 -18.25 -11.05 -7.09
C LYS A 23 -18.05 -11.74 -5.74
N GLN A 24 -17.06 -12.63 -5.65
CA GLN A 24 -16.74 -13.35 -4.41
C GLN A 24 -16.29 -12.38 -3.31
N VAL A 25 -15.51 -11.34 -3.65
CA VAL A 25 -15.14 -10.28 -2.70
C VAL A 25 -16.38 -9.54 -2.19
N ALA A 26 -17.28 -9.15 -3.09
CA ALA A 26 -18.52 -8.45 -2.70
C ALA A 26 -19.44 -9.33 -1.84
N GLU A 27 -19.55 -10.62 -2.14
CA GLU A 27 -20.30 -11.58 -1.33
C GLU A 27 -19.68 -11.75 0.07
N ALA A 28 -18.35 -11.86 0.15
CA ALA A 28 -17.63 -11.95 1.42
C ALA A 28 -17.81 -10.69 2.30
N PHE A 29 -17.90 -9.50 1.70
CA PHE A 29 -18.20 -8.28 2.45
C PHE A 29 -19.66 -8.19 2.88
N LYS A 30 -20.60 -8.61 2.03
CA LYS A 30 -22.03 -8.61 2.37
C LYS A 30 -22.41 -9.64 3.43
N SER A 31 -21.67 -10.74 3.53
CA SER A 31 -21.90 -11.78 4.54
C SER A 31 -21.44 -11.39 5.94
N GLN A 32 -20.71 -10.29 6.09
CA GLN A 32 -20.29 -9.80 7.40
C GLN A 32 -21.50 -9.29 8.20
N PRO A 33 -21.51 -9.48 9.54
CA PRO A 33 -22.62 -9.08 10.40
C PRO A 33 -22.85 -7.57 10.44
N ARG A 34 -21.90 -6.77 9.97
CA ARG A 34 -22.00 -5.32 9.82
C ARG A 34 -21.21 -4.85 8.62
N ILE A 35 -21.62 -3.71 8.07
CA ILE A 35 -20.81 -2.99 7.07
C ILE A 35 -19.59 -2.39 7.80
N ALA A 36 -18.40 -2.62 7.27
CA ALA A 36 -17.16 -2.07 7.81
C ALA A 36 -17.07 -0.57 7.50
N ASP A 37 -16.53 0.23 8.42
CA ASP A 37 -16.33 1.67 8.21
C ASP A 37 -14.96 1.98 7.60
N PHE A 38 -13.97 1.11 7.84
CA PHE A 38 -12.61 1.25 7.35
C PHE A 38 -12.19 -0.01 6.58
N LEU A 39 -11.54 0.17 5.44
CA LEU A 39 -10.96 -0.88 4.64
C LEU A 39 -9.45 -0.66 4.53
N TYR A 40 -8.66 -1.62 5.01
CA TYR A 40 -7.21 -1.66 4.83
C TYR A 40 -6.87 -2.73 3.79
N CYS A 41 -6.42 -2.31 2.63
CA CYS A 41 -5.95 -3.20 1.57
C CYS A 41 -4.46 -3.48 1.79
N SER A 42 -4.17 -4.50 2.63
CA SER A 42 -2.81 -4.87 3.05
C SER A 42 -2.34 -6.23 2.52
N ALA A 43 -3.21 -6.96 1.84
CA ALA A 43 -2.85 -8.25 1.24
C ALA A 43 -2.01 -8.01 -0.01
N GLY A 44 -0.84 -8.64 -0.06
CA GLY A 44 0.12 -8.50 -1.14
C GLY A 44 1.46 -9.11 -0.76
N GLY A 45 2.33 -9.24 -1.75
CA GLY A 45 3.66 -9.83 -1.63
C GLY A 45 4.18 -10.29 -3.00
N ASN A 46 5.46 -10.60 -3.04
CA ASN A 46 6.21 -10.98 -4.24
C ASN A 46 7.10 -12.22 -4.01
N HIS A 47 6.95 -12.93 -2.89
CA HIS A 47 7.84 -14.04 -2.54
C HIS A 47 7.85 -15.14 -3.63
N ALA A 48 6.72 -15.38 -4.30
CA ALA A 48 6.57 -16.35 -5.38
C ALA A 48 6.84 -15.77 -6.78
N GLU A 49 6.97 -14.44 -6.89
CA GLU A 49 7.11 -13.69 -8.14
C GLU A 49 8.42 -12.89 -8.21
N ASN A 50 9.38 -13.22 -7.34
CA ASN A 50 10.70 -12.60 -7.29
C ASN A 50 11.69 -13.29 -8.23
N GLY A 51 12.47 -12.48 -8.94
CA GLY A 51 13.46 -12.94 -9.90
C GLY A 51 13.81 -11.84 -10.89
N PHE A 52 14.82 -12.06 -11.73
CA PHE A 52 15.01 -11.19 -12.89
C PHE A 52 13.92 -11.45 -13.92
N PHE A 53 13.59 -10.44 -14.72
CA PHE A 53 12.48 -10.50 -15.66
C PHE A 53 12.56 -11.69 -16.64
N LEU A 54 13.77 -12.09 -17.05
CA LEU A 54 13.99 -13.25 -17.93
C LEU A 54 13.74 -14.60 -17.24
N ASP A 55 13.91 -14.66 -15.92
CA ASP A 55 13.77 -15.88 -15.13
C ASP A 55 12.31 -16.11 -14.68
N LEU A 56 11.49 -15.06 -14.71
CA LEU A 56 10.08 -15.12 -14.37
C LEU A 56 9.28 -15.79 -15.47
N GLN A 57 8.47 -16.78 -15.09
CA GLN A 57 7.45 -17.34 -15.96
C GLN A 57 6.34 -16.31 -16.21
N PRO A 58 5.72 -16.27 -17.40
CA PRO A 58 4.60 -15.36 -17.67
C PRO A 58 3.47 -15.44 -16.64
N ALA A 59 3.17 -16.63 -16.14
CA ALA A 59 2.15 -16.84 -15.11
C ALA A 59 2.50 -16.17 -13.77
N GLN A 60 3.80 -15.99 -13.44
CA GLN A 60 4.23 -15.28 -12.25
C GLN A 60 4.00 -13.76 -12.39
N LEU A 61 4.13 -13.21 -13.59
CA LEU A 61 3.77 -11.81 -13.86
C LEU A 61 2.26 -11.58 -13.64
N ASP A 62 1.43 -12.49 -14.13
CA ASP A 62 -0.03 -12.46 -13.91
C ASP A 62 -0.38 -12.62 -12.43
N SER A 63 0.28 -13.55 -11.74
CA SER A 63 0.11 -13.76 -10.29
C SER A 63 0.43 -12.50 -9.50
N CYS A 64 1.53 -11.82 -9.83
CA CYS A 64 1.93 -10.57 -9.20
C CYS A 64 0.84 -9.50 -9.32
N MET A 65 0.25 -9.33 -10.51
CA MET A 65 -0.86 -8.40 -10.72
C MET A 65 -2.11 -8.79 -9.95
N LYS A 66 -2.45 -10.09 -9.89
CA LYS A 66 -3.60 -10.57 -9.11
C LYS A 66 -3.41 -10.36 -7.61
N ASN A 67 -2.22 -10.67 -7.10
CA ASN A 67 -1.92 -10.63 -5.68
C ASN A 67 -1.78 -9.19 -5.14
N ASN A 68 -1.18 -8.30 -5.91
CA ASN A 68 -0.86 -6.95 -5.43
C ASN A 68 -1.88 -5.90 -5.90
N TYR A 69 -2.30 -5.97 -7.17
CA TYR A 69 -3.20 -4.97 -7.74
C TYR A 69 -4.66 -5.35 -7.63
N TYR A 70 -5.06 -6.48 -8.23
CA TYR A 70 -6.48 -6.83 -8.31
C TYR A 70 -7.10 -7.16 -6.96
N SER A 71 -6.34 -7.78 -6.05
CA SER A 71 -6.74 -8.01 -4.66
C SER A 71 -7.25 -6.73 -3.98
N THR A 72 -6.53 -5.64 -4.20
CA THR A 72 -6.76 -4.33 -3.60
C THR A 72 -7.82 -3.54 -4.36
N ALA A 73 -7.78 -3.55 -5.70
CA ALA A 73 -8.76 -2.86 -6.54
C ALA A 73 -10.17 -3.45 -6.41
N TYR A 74 -10.29 -4.78 -6.38
CA TYR A 74 -11.58 -5.45 -6.21
C TYR A 74 -12.16 -5.22 -4.81
N ALA A 75 -11.33 -5.25 -3.76
CA ALA A 75 -11.75 -4.92 -2.40
C ALA A 75 -12.27 -3.47 -2.32
N ALA A 76 -11.49 -2.50 -2.82
CA ALA A 76 -11.89 -1.10 -2.79
C ALA A 76 -13.21 -0.86 -3.54
N LYS A 77 -13.33 -1.39 -4.77
CA LYS A 77 -14.55 -1.27 -5.58
C LYS A 77 -15.75 -1.89 -4.87
N ALA A 78 -15.63 -3.14 -4.41
CA ALA A 78 -16.74 -3.84 -3.78
C ALA A 78 -17.23 -3.14 -2.51
N MET A 79 -16.30 -2.64 -1.68
CA MET A 79 -16.66 -1.89 -0.48
C MET A 79 -17.28 -0.52 -0.82
N LEU A 80 -16.74 0.20 -1.81
CA LEU A 80 -17.33 1.47 -2.28
C LEU A 80 -18.76 1.28 -2.80
N ASP A 81 -19.04 0.23 -3.56
CA ASP A 81 -20.40 -0.08 -4.03
C ASP A 81 -21.37 -0.29 -2.86
N ILE A 82 -20.95 -1.08 -1.86
CA ILE A 82 -21.75 -1.33 -0.64
C ILE A 82 -21.99 -0.02 0.11
N TRP A 83 -20.93 0.76 0.29
CA TRP A 83 -20.98 2.05 0.97
C TRP A 83 -21.91 3.04 0.28
N VAL A 84 -21.66 3.35 -0.98
CA VAL A 84 -22.44 4.33 -1.73
C VAL A 84 -23.91 3.91 -1.79
N LYS A 85 -24.21 2.61 -1.93
CA LYS A 85 -25.59 2.11 -1.88
C LYS A 85 -26.21 2.29 -0.49
N ASN A 86 -25.49 1.91 0.57
CA ASN A 86 -25.99 2.03 1.94
C ASN A 86 -26.29 3.47 2.32
N ASP A 87 -25.45 4.42 1.92
CA ASP A 87 -25.62 5.85 2.28
C ASP A 87 -26.71 6.55 1.50
N LYS A 88 -27.09 6.03 0.33
CA LYS A 88 -28.22 6.52 -0.45
C LYS A 88 -29.56 5.99 0.03
N THR A 89 -29.56 4.88 0.78
CA THR A 89 -30.80 4.32 1.33
C THR A 89 -31.30 5.23 2.45
N PRO A 90 -32.53 5.77 2.36
CA PRO A 90 -33.11 6.58 3.42
C PRO A 90 -33.15 5.78 4.73
N ILE A 91 -32.72 6.40 5.83
CA ILE A 91 -32.86 5.83 7.18
C ILE A 91 -34.37 5.56 7.38
N ALA A 92 -34.73 4.30 7.62
CA ALA A 92 -36.11 3.95 7.92
C ALA A 92 -36.57 4.72 9.17
N ILE A 93 -37.81 5.19 9.17
CA ILE A 93 -38.41 6.11 10.16
C ILE A 93 -38.31 5.59 11.62
N ASN A 94 -37.97 4.31 11.81
CA ASN A 94 -37.87 3.63 13.10
C ASN A 94 -36.43 3.36 13.57
N GLU A 95 -35.40 3.78 12.83
CA GLU A 95 -34.01 3.70 13.32
C GLU A 95 -33.67 4.93 14.16
N THR A 96 -33.22 4.69 15.40
CA THR A 96 -32.76 5.76 16.30
C THR A 96 -31.75 6.66 15.57
N PRO A 97 -31.95 8.00 15.56
CA PRO A 97 -31.03 8.92 14.91
C PRO A 97 -29.61 8.68 15.44
N LYS A 98 -28.63 8.59 14.54
CA LYS A 98 -27.22 8.44 14.91
C LYS A 98 -26.84 9.54 15.89
N LYS A 99 -26.33 9.12 17.05
CA LYS A 99 -26.19 9.99 18.22
C LYS A 99 -25.19 11.14 18.00
N TYR A 100 -24.23 11.02 17.08
CA TYR A 100 -23.25 12.08 16.76
C TYR A 100 -22.60 11.91 15.38
N GLY A 101 -22.59 12.97 14.56
CA GLY A 101 -21.68 13.19 13.42
C GLY A 101 -21.94 12.42 12.10
N PRO A 102 -21.28 12.81 11.00
CA PRO A 102 -21.36 12.11 9.72
C PRO A 102 -20.70 10.72 9.79
N ASN A 103 -21.13 9.78 8.94
CA ASN A 103 -20.48 8.49 8.77
C ASN A 103 -19.06 8.70 8.25
N ILE A 104 -18.08 8.11 8.92
CA ILE A 104 -16.67 8.21 8.51
C ILE A 104 -16.31 6.94 7.76
N ARG A 105 -15.89 7.07 6.50
CA ARG A 105 -15.48 5.95 5.66
C ARG A 105 -14.08 6.15 5.14
N LYS A 106 -13.21 5.15 5.33
CA LYS A 106 -11.79 5.26 4.98
C LYS A 106 -11.32 4.05 4.19
N ILE A 107 -10.65 4.30 3.07
CA ILE A 107 -9.88 3.28 2.35
C ILE A 107 -8.41 3.59 2.50
N VAL A 108 -7.64 2.60 2.94
CA VAL A 108 -6.20 2.68 3.10
C VAL A 108 -5.55 1.65 2.18
N PHE A 109 -4.79 2.14 1.20
CA PHE A 109 -3.99 1.32 0.31
C PHE A 109 -2.59 1.14 0.93
N ILE A 110 -2.18 -0.10 1.17
CA ILE A 110 -0.81 -0.41 1.61
C ILE A 110 -0.03 -0.88 0.40
N ASN A 111 0.94 -0.09 -0.03
CA ASN A 111 1.85 -0.39 -1.13
C ASN A 111 3.26 -0.66 -0.59
N SER A 112 4.29 -0.52 -1.41
CA SER A 112 5.70 -0.59 -1.03
C SER A 112 6.46 0.63 -1.52
N ALA A 113 7.46 1.08 -0.75
CA ALA A 113 8.42 2.07 -1.21
C ALA A 113 9.19 1.62 -2.47
N ALA A 114 9.27 0.32 -2.75
CA ALA A 114 9.84 -0.22 -3.99
C ALA A 114 9.07 0.22 -5.25
N ALA A 115 7.79 0.57 -5.12
CA ALA A 115 7.02 1.16 -6.20
C ALA A 115 7.60 2.51 -6.67
N PHE A 116 8.48 3.15 -5.88
CA PHE A 116 9.14 4.40 -6.22
C PHE A 116 10.40 4.27 -7.11
N LEU A 117 10.77 3.07 -7.54
CA LEU A 117 12.03 2.84 -8.27
C LEU A 117 11.85 2.48 -9.75
N GLY A 118 10.62 2.58 -10.28
CA GLY A 118 10.33 2.61 -11.72
C GLY A 118 10.33 1.24 -12.41
N LEU A 119 9.16 0.61 -12.48
CA LEU A 119 8.84 -0.44 -13.47
C LEU A 119 7.77 0.07 -14.45
N PRO A 120 7.92 -0.17 -15.78
CA PRO A 120 6.87 0.09 -16.78
C PRO A 120 5.57 -0.67 -16.42
N GLY A 121 4.42 0.00 -16.49
CA GLY A 121 3.11 -0.56 -16.12
C GLY A 121 2.49 0.02 -14.85
N SER A 122 3.24 0.80 -14.08
CA SER A 122 2.80 1.38 -12.80
C SER A 122 1.91 2.63 -12.91
N VAL A 123 1.49 3.03 -14.12
CA VAL A 123 0.71 4.27 -14.34
C VAL A 123 -0.79 4.08 -14.09
N ALA A 124 -1.31 2.84 -14.19
CA ALA A 124 -2.68 2.52 -13.76
C ALA A 124 -2.84 2.49 -12.21
N TYR A 125 -1.72 2.63 -11.50
CA TYR A 125 -1.58 2.60 -10.05
C TYR A 125 -1.65 3.98 -9.40
N THR A 126 -1.95 5.05 -10.15
CA THR A 126 -2.05 6.42 -9.58
C THR A 126 -3.33 6.57 -8.76
N PRO A 127 -3.28 6.59 -7.42
CA PRO A 127 -4.45 6.76 -6.56
C PRO A 127 -5.07 8.16 -6.67
N ASP A 128 -4.45 9.10 -7.39
CA ASP A 128 -4.93 10.48 -7.51
C ASP A 128 -6.29 10.58 -8.22
N THR A 129 -6.51 9.82 -9.28
CA THR A 129 -7.81 9.79 -9.97
C THR A 129 -8.89 9.18 -9.06
N LEU A 130 -8.57 8.07 -8.39
CA LEU A 130 -9.46 7.44 -7.42
C LEU A 130 -9.74 8.35 -6.22
N ARG A 131 -8.78 9.15 -5.78
CA ARG A 131 -8.97 10.13 -4.70
C ARG A 131 -10.02 11.17 -5.07
N PHE A 132 -9.92 11.76 -6.26
CA PHE A 132 -10.92 12.73 -6.70
C PHE A 132 -12.31 12.10 -6.86
N GLU A 133 -12.37 10.87 -7.36
CA GLU A 133 -13.62 10.11 -7.50
C GLU A 133 -14.25 9.79 -6.13
N VAL A 134 -13.47 9.32 -5.15
CA VAL A 134 -13.95 9.00 -3.80
C VAL A 134 -14.41 10.26 -3.06
N LEU A 135 -13.68 11.37 -3.16
CA LEU A 135 -14.04 12.64 -2.51
C LEU A 135 -15.36 13.23 -3.05
N ARG A 136 -15.74 12.93 -4.30
CA ARG A 136 -17.03 13.34 -4.89
C ARG A 136 -18.24 12.80 -4.12
N HIS A 137 -18.08 11.71 -3.37
CA HIS A 137 -19.17 11.09 -2.62
C HIS A 137 -19.41 11.69 -1.23
N ASN A 138 -18.64 12.72 -0.83
CA ASN A 138 -18.89 13.45 0.40
C ASN A 138 -20.29 14.08 0.42
N SER A 139 -20.92 14.08 1.60
CA SER A 139 -22.21 14.70 1.85
C SER A 139 -22.23 15.33 3.25
N PRO A 140 -23.27 16.10 3.63
CA PRO A 140 -23.42 16.59 5.00
C PRO A 140 -23.49 15.46 6.05
N THR A 141 -23.79 14.24 5.63
CA THR A 141 -23.99 13.07 6.50
C THR A 141 -22.93 11.99 6.37
N THR A 142 -22.01 12.08 5.41
CA THR A 142 -20.90 11.13 5.23
C THR A 142 -19.63 11.84 4.74
N THR A 143 -18.50 11.50 5.35
CA THR A 143 -17.16 11.90 4.87
C THR A 143 -16.36 10.67 4.45
N TYR A 144 -15.90 10.68 3.20
CA TYR A 144 -15.00 9.72 2.59
C TYR A 144 -13.57 10.26 2.59
N THR A 145 -12.63 9.45 3.03
CA THR A 145 -11.20 9.73 2.88
C THR A 145 -10.46 8.55 2.28
N ILE A 146 -9.38 8.86 1.57
CA ILE A 146 -8.45 7.88 0.99
C ILE A 146 -7.06 8.20 1.51
N HIS A 147 -6.30 7.14 1.77
CA HIS A 147 -4.92 7.21 2.25
C HIS A 147 -4.10 6.16 1.50
N ILE A 148 -2.83 6.44 1.26
CA ILE A 148 -1.88 5.48 0.70
C ILE A 148 -0.60 5.49 1.52
N ALA A 149 -0.18 4.30 1.92
CA ALA A 149 1.08 4.07 2.63
C ALA A 149 2.10 3.38 1.72
N PHE A 150 3.34 3.82 1.80
CA PHE A 150 4.50 3.26 1.11
C PHE A 150 5.58 2.89 2.13
N PRO A 151 5.33 1.86 2.97
CA PRO A 151 6.32 1.39 3.91
C PRO A 151 7.61 0.97 3.20
N ALA A 152 8.74 1.25 3.85
CA ALA A 152 10.03 0.67 3.50
C ALA A 152 10.12 -0.80 3.98
N ASP A 153 11.26 -1.46 3.80
CA ASP A 153 11.45 -2.84 4.26
C ASP A 153 11.19 -2.96 5.78
N PHE A 154 10.40 -3.97 6.18
CA PHE A 154 10.06 -4.26 7.57
C PHE A 154 9.93 -5.77 7.80
N ILE A 155 10.14 -6.20 9.04
CA ILE A 155 10.07 -7.62 9.40
C ILE A 155 8.62 -8.10 9.39
N SER A 156 8.33 -8.99 8.46
CA SER A 156 7.04 -9.68 8.32
C SER A 156 7.25 -11.11 7.82
N PRO A 157 6.28 -12.02 8.01
CA PRO A 157 6.38 -13.38 7.47
C PRO A 157 6.66 -13.39 5.95
N GLY A 158 6.02 -12.49 5.20
CA GLY A 158 6.26 -12.33 3.76
C GLY A 158 7.69 -11.87 3.46
N PHE A 159 8.22 -10.91 4.21
CA PHE A 159 9.61 -10.44 4.06
C PHE A 159 10.63 -11.56 4.34
N VAL A 160 10.38 -12.44 5.32
CA VAL A 160 11.26 -13.59 5.59
C VAL A 160 11.30 -14.53 4.39
N LEU A 161 10.13 -14.96 3.91
CA LEU A 161 10.01 -15.83 2.74
C LEU A 161 10.60 -15.20 1.48
N GLU A 162 10.45 -13.88 1.34
CA GLU A 162 11.01 -13.12 0.22
C GLU A 162 12.53 -13.19 0.18
N GLN A 163 13.23 -13.24 1.32
CA GLN A 163 14.70 -13.30 1.32
C GLN A 163 15.24 -14.58 0.70
N ASP A 164 14.50 -15.68 0.71
CA ASP A 164 14.97 -16.94 0.13
C ASP A 164 15.01 -16.91 -1.40
N THR A 165 14.06 -16.19 -2.03
CA THR A 165 13.92 -16.11 -3.48
C THR A 165 14.51 -14.84 -4.10
N LYS A 166 14.82 -13.84 -3.27
CA LYS A 166 15.33 -12.55 -3.73
C LYS A 166 16.75 -12.67 -4.34
N PRO A 167 16.97 -12.14 -5.57
CA PRO A 167 18.29 -12.14 -6.18
C PRO A 167 19.35 -11.44 -5.31
N ASN A 168 20.59 -11.94 -5.34
CA ASN A 168 21.69 -11.39 -4.55
C ASN A 168 21.96 -9.91 -4.87
N LEU A 169 21.85 -9.51 -6.13
CA LEU A 169 21.96 -8.11 -6.54
C LEU A 169 20.91 -7.24 -5.82
N THR A 170 19.65 -7.68 -5.79
CA THR A 170 18.56 -6.98 -5.10
C THR A 170 18.81 -6.86 -3.60
N LYS A 171 19.31 -7.92 -2.96
CA LYS A 171 19.71 -7.90 -1.54
C LYS A 171 20.84 -6.90 -1.27
N ARG A 172 21.82 -6.78 -2.16
CA ARG A 172 22.91 -5.79 -2.03
C ARG A 172 22.38 -4.36 -2.15
N ILE A 173 21.49 -4.10 -3.11
CA ILE A 173 20.89 -2.77 -3.32
C ILE A 173 20.03 -2.33 -2.14
N GLN A 174 19.20 -3.24 -1.61
CA GLN A 174 18.36 -2.99 -0.43
C GLN A 174 19.17 -3.01 0.88
N GLY A 175 20.41 -3.48 0.83
CA GLY A 175 21.23 -3.69 2.03
C GLY A 175 20.67 -4.78 2.94
N THR A 176 19.94 -5.76 2.41
CA THR A 176 19.45 -6.95 3.12
C THR A 176 20.40 -8.14 3.00
N ASN A 177 21.51 -7.99 2.26
CA ASN A 177 22.57 -9.00 2.20
C ASN A 177 23.40 -8.98 3.50
N VAL A 178 22.85 -9.57 4.56
CA VAL A 178 23.50 -9.73 5.86
C VAL A 178 23.59 -11.22 6.22
N PRO A 179 24.61 -11.64 6.99
CA PRO A 179 24.87 -13.06 7.25
C PRO A 179 23.81 -13.74 8.12
N THR A 180 23.05 -13.00 8.94
CA THR A 180 22.05 -13.58 9.85
C THR A 180 20.74 -12.81 9.85
N PHE A 181 19.63 -13.53 10.05
CA PHE A 181 18.31 -12.92 10.16
C PHE A 181 18.20 -11.95 11.36
N SER A 182 18.92 -12.23 12.46
CA SER A 182 18.95 -11.36 13.64
C SER A 182 19.52 -9.96 13.33
N GLU A 183 20.41 -9.84 12.35
CA GLU A 183 20.90 -8.53 11.89
C GLU A 183 19.82 -7.77 11.08
N LEU A 184 18.98 -8.47 10.31
CA LEU A 184 17.82 -7.86 9.66
C LEU A 184 16.83 -7.34 10.70
N GLU A 185 16.54 -8.11 11.75
CA GLU A 185 15.61 -7.71 12.82
C GLU A 185 16.06 -6.47 13.58
N LYS A 186 17.38 -6.27 13.73
CA LYS A 186 17.93 -5.04 14.33
C LYS A 186 17.86 -3.84 13.39
N LYS A 187 17.96 -4.08 12.09
CA LYS A 187 18.03 -3.04 11.06
C LYS A 187 16.65 -2.53 10.64
N PHE A 188 15.66 -3.40 10.60
CA PHE A 188 14.32 -3.11 10.08
C PHE A 188 13.27 -3.14 11.20
N PRO A 189 12.25 -2.25 11.16
CA PRO A 189 11.19 -2.24 12.16
C PRO A 189 10.31 -3.49 12.06
N SER A 190 9.59 -3.81 13.14
CA SER A 190 8.57 -4.86 13.12
C SER A 190 7.31 -4.41 12.35
N SER A 191 6.59 -5.37 11.79
CA SER A 191 5.29 -5.14 11.13
C SER A 191 4.28 -4.41 12.03
N GLU A 192 4.26 -4.73 13.33
CA GLU A 192 3.40 -4.05 14.31
C GLU A 192 3.75 -2.57 14.43
N LYS A 193 5.04 -2.23 14.55
CA LYS A 193 5.49 -0.83 14.64
C LYS A 193 5.11 -0.04 13.39
N VAL A 194 5.29 -0.63 12.21
CA VAL A 194 4.90 -0.01 10.93
C VAL A 194 3.39 0.18 10.84
N ALA A 195 2.59 -0.84 11.20
CA ALA A 195 1.14 -0.77 11.18
C ALA A 195 0.60 0.33 12.11
N LEU A 196 1.12 0.42 13.34
CA LEU A 196 0.77 1.47 14.30
C LEU A 196 1.14 2.87 13.78
N GLY A 197 2.30 3.00 13.13
CA GLY A 197 2.71 4.24 12.48
C GLY A 197 1.73 4.67 11.39
N ILE A 198 1.32 3.75 10.52
CA ILE A 198 0.35 4.02 9.45
C ILE A 198 -1.00 4.45 10.03
N ILE A 199 -1.52 3.73 11.03
CA ILE A 199 -2.78 4.08 11.70
C ILE A 199 -2.72 5.52 12.25
N ALA A 200 -1.63 5.88 12.94
CA ALA A 200 -1.48 7.21 13.53
C ALA A 200 -1.47 8.34 12.47
N ARG A 201 -0.94 8.09 11.26
CA ARG A 201 -0.97 9.06 10.15
C ARG A 201 -2.34 9.10 9.46
N VAL A 202 -3.00 7.95 9.28
CA VAL A 202 -4.41 7.90 8.81
C VAL A 202 -5.35 8.66 9.74
N GLU A 203 -5.12 8.64 11.05
CA GLU A 203 -5.89 9.41 12.04
C GLU A 203 -5.66 10.92 11.93
N LYS A 204 -4.43 11.35 11.57
CA LYS A 204 -4.10 12.76 11.30
C LYS A 204 -4.60 13.25 9.94
N GLY A 205 -5.07 12.36 9.08
CA GLY A 205 -5.65 12.69 7.79
C GLY A 205 -4.66 12.76 6.63
N ASP A 206 -3.44 12.23 6.78
CA ASP A 206 -2.45 12.32 5.70
C ASP A 206 -2.82 11.44 4.52
N PHE A 207 -2.72 11.99 3.32
CA PHE A 207 -2.94 11.23 2.10
C PHE A 207 -1.77 10.27 1.81
N ILE A 208 -0.53 10.75 1.89
CA ILE A 208 0.69 9.98 1.62
C ILE A 208 1.41 9.67 2.94
N ILE A 209 1.72 8.40 3.16
CA ILE A 209 2.37 7.90 4.38
C ILE A 209 3.65 7.12 4.01
N CYS A 210 4.83 7.71 4.22
CA CYS A 210 6.13 7.09 3.90
C CYS A 210 7.25 7.57 4.85
N GLU A 211 6.85 8.02 6.05
CA GLU A 211 7.75 8.63 7.05
C GLU A 211 8.46 7.59 7.93
N ASP A 212 8.16 6.30 7.74
CA ASP A 212 8.82 5.18 8.40
C ASP A 212 10.28 5.00 7.96
N SER A 213 10.68 5.60 6.83
CA SER A 213 12.05 5.63 6.35
C SER A 213 12.38 6.94 5.63
N LEU A 214 13.55 7.50 5.95
CA LEU A 214 14.09 8.66 5.23
C LEU A 214 14.27 8.35 3.74
N ALA A 215 14.74 7.15 3.40
CA ALA A 215 14.93 6.74 2.01
C ALA A 215 13.60 6.72 1.25
N ALA A 216 12.56 6.10 1.82
CA ALA A 216 11.22 6.07 1.22
C ALA A 216 10.64 7.49 1.06
N SER A 217 10.81 8.33 2.08
CA SER A 217 10.41 9.74 2.05
C SER A 217 11.11 10.55 0.96
N LEU A 218 12.40 10.29 0.70
CA LEU A 218 13.16 10.96 -0.34
C LEU A 218 12.81 10.46 -1.74
N LEU A 219 12.63 9.14 -1.89
CA LEU A 219 12.19 8.54 -3.16
C LEU A 219 10.83 9.10 -3.59
N PHE A 220 9.88 9.24 -2.66
CA PHE A 220 8.58 9.84 -2.92
C PHE A 220 8.69 11.24 -3.56
N THR A 221 9.67 12.06 -3.16
CA THR A 221 9.81 13.44 -3.70
C THR A 221 10.16 13.48 -5.20
N ASN A 222 10.71 12.41 -5.78
CA ASN A 222 10.98 12.34 -7.23
C ASN A 222 9.82 11.74 -8.02
N MET A 223 8.86 11.15 -7.33
CA MET A 223 7.69 10.48 -7.91
C MET A 223 6.38 11.14 -7.56
N THR A 224 6.43 12.33 -6.97
CA THR A 224 5.24 13.05 -6.53
C THR A 224 4.31 13.39 -7.70
N GLY A 225 4.83 13.63 -8.91
CA GLY A 225 3.98 13.94 -10.06
C GLY A 225 2.94 15.03 -9.76
N LEU A 226 1.66 14.70 -9.94
CA LEU A 226 0.50 15.55 -9.57
C LEU A 226 -0.09 15.22 -8.18
N SER A 227 0.48 14.27 -7.45
CA SER A 227 -0.02 13.84 -6.15
C SER A 227 0.12 14.96 -5.11
N PRO A 228 -0.81 15.03 -4.14
CA PRO A 228 -0.69 15.94 -3.00
C PRO A 228 0.65 15.76 -2.28
N LYS A 229 1.38 16.86 -2.15
CA LYS A 229 2.59 16.93 -1.33
C LYS A 229 2.24 16.86 0.15
N ARG A 230 3.19 16.43 0.97
CA ARG A 230 3.04 16.34 2.42
C ARG A 230 3.06 17.74 3.03
N GLY A 231 2.12 18.01 3.95
CA GLY A 231 1.97 19.32 4.59
C GLY A 231 1.78 20.45 3.56
N PHE A 232 2.55 21.53 3.69
CA PHE A 232 2.57 22.64 2.72
C PHE A 232 3.38 22.35 1.44
N GLY A 233 4.03 21.20 1.35
CA GLY A 233 4.78 20.76 0.17
C GLY A 233 6.09 21.51 -0.13
N ILE A 234 6.53 22.42 0.76
CA ILE A 234 7.80 23.15 0.61
C ILE A 234 8.98 22.17 0.64
N VAL A 235 9.03 21.30 1.67
CA VAL A 235 10.10 20.31 1.85
C VAL A 235 10.13 19.35 0.66
N ASP A 236 8.99 18.79 0.26
CA ASP A 236 8.91 17.89 -0.88
C ASP A 236 9.44 18.55 -2.16
N SER A 237 9.07 19.81 -2.42
CA SER A 237 9.50 20.53 -3.62
C SER A 237 11.01 20.80 -3.66
N LEU A 238 11.59 21.21 -2.53
CA LEU A 238 13.04 21.42 -2.42
C LEU A 238 13.80 20.10 -2.58
N MET A 239 13.31 19.05 -1.93
CA MET A 239 13.92 17.72 -2.02
C MET A 239 13.78 17.10 -3.41
N THR A 240 12.73 17.39 -4.18
CA THR A 240 12.65 16.98 -5.60
C THR A 240 13.83 17.52 -6.39
N VAL A 241 14.20 18.80 -6.21
CA VAL A 241 15.33 19.40 -6.93
C VAL A 241 16.64 18.74 -6.50
N VAL A 242 16.86 18.64 -5.18
CA VAL A 242 18.07 18.03 -4.62
C VAL A 242 18.24 16.59 -5.12
N MET A 243 17.17 15.81 -5.03
CA MET A 243 17.21 14.42 -5.41
C MET A 243 17.35 14.25 -6.91
N GLY A 244 16.59 14.99 -7.72
CA GLY A 244 16.60 14.85 -9.17
C GLY A 244 17.93 15.26 -9.80
N TRP A 245 18.58 16.28 -9.26
CA TRP A 245 19.82 16.82 -9.84
C TRP A 245 21.09 16.20 -9.26
N PHE A 246 21.08 15.84 -7.98
CA PHE A 246 22.30 15.41 -7.29
C PHE A 246 22.26 13.93 -6.87
N VAL A 247 21.14 13.44 -6.33
CA VAL A 247 21.10 12.10 -5.74
C VAL A 247 20.81 11.02 -6.77
N VAL A 248 19.73 11.15 -7.54
CA VAL A 248 19.26 10.17 -8.53
C VAL A 248 20.31 9.91 -9.61
N PRO A 249 21.00 10.93 -10.19
CA PRO A 249 22.03 10.65 -11.19
C PRO A 249 23.20 9.82 -10.65
N ILE A 250 23.60 10.04 -9.39
CA ILE A 250 24.67 9.28 -8.74
C ILE A 250 24.21 7.86 -8.44
N LEU A 251 23.04 7.70 -7.81
CA LEU A 251 22.46 6.38 -7.50
C LEU A 251 22.24 5.57 -8.77
N ARG A 252 21.72 6.19 -9.83
CA ARG A 252 21.53 5.56 -11.13
C ARG A 252 22.84 5.05 -11.70
N ARG A 253 23.89 5.87 -11.77
CA ARG A 253 25.22 5.43 -12.25
C ARG A 253 25.76 4.26 -11.43
N ARG A 254 25.61 4.32 -10.10
CA ARG A 254 26.05 3.25 -9.19
C ARG A 254 25.27 1.96 -9.41
N TRP A 255 23.94 2.02 -9.49
CA TRP A 255 23.09 0.85 -9.76
C TRP A 255 23.38 0.26 -11.13
N GLU A 256 23.52 1.09 -12.16
CA GLU A 256 23.91 0.66 -13.50
C GLU A 256 25.29 -0.04 -13.51
N SER A 257 26.28 0.46 -12.74
CA SER A 257 27.58 -0.21 -12.57
C SER A 257 27.41 -1.59 -11.96
N MET A 258 26.68 -1.68 -10.83
CA MET A 258 26.45 -2.95 -10.15
C MET A 258 25.73 -3.97 -11.04
N CYS A 259 24.78 -3.55 -11.89
CA CYS A 259 24.14 -4.43 -12.86
C CYS A 259 25.12 -4.94 -13.93
N ARG A 260 26.02 -4.09 -14.44
CA ARG A 260 27.04 -4.51 -15.43
C ARG A 260 28.02 -5.51 -14.84
N GLU A 261 28.47 -5.27 -13.61
CA GLU A 261 29.34 -6.18 -12.87
C GLU A 261 28.66 -7.53 -12.61
N ASP A 262 27.38 -7.53 -12.24
CA ASP A 262 26.61 -8.77 -11.99
C ASP A 262 26.46 -9.62 -13.26
N SER A 263 26.30 -8.99 -14.44
CA SER A 263 26.21 -9.68 -15.74
C SER A 263 27.53 -10.26 -16.27
N SER A 264 28.65 -9.96 -15.62
CA SER A 264 29.99 -10.40 -16.05
C SER A 264 30.46 -11.70 -15.39
N HIS A 265 29.58 -12.36 -14.65
CA HIS A 265 29.75 -13.67 -14.00
C HIS A 265 28.69 -14.64 -14.51
#